data_AF-A0A837I0U0-F1
#
_entry.id   AF-A0A837I0U0-F1
#
_cell.length_a   1.000
_cell.length_b   1.000
_cell.length_c   1.000
_cell.angle_alpha   90.00
_cell.angle_beta   90.00
_cell.angle_gamma   90.00
#
_symmetry.space_group_name_H-M   'P 1'
#
loop_
_entity.id
_entity.type
_entity.pdbx_description
1 polymer ?
#
loop_
_entity_poly.entity_id
_entity_poly.type
_entity_poly.pdbx_seq_one_letter_code
_entity_poly.pdbx_strand_id
1 'polypeptide(L)'
;MISIITFGLFAWLTLKGNREKEPFRAKRQDFYEEEWNRSIASVQSIETNLMFGQQDRLLKDQSEIHDGIIGEALKEHRLGVFIYNRWRIRILTVARRMILVIWILQLLHGSLTVASLIFVSVLVERLFSSFWRFARLLDRAAQNSEGAKRLADLLSEEEPAETGSVQIIPDKPLGISIQDVCFAYEGDYSAEEGALHDFSLDIEPGQVTAVYPQNCHPACQMSKRFHSCRRHRHQRLGWASIA
;
A
#
# COMPACT_ATOMS: atom_id res chain seq x y z
N MET A 1 31.69 8.08 25.55
CA MET A 1 31.00 9.29 25.03
C MET A 1 30.99 9.37 23.51
N ILE A 2 32.15 9.42 22.83
CA ILE A 2 32.24 9.59 21.36
C ILE A 2 31.47 8.51 20.59
N SER A 3 31.61 7.24 20.98
CA SER A 3 30.92 6.13 20.29
C SER A 3 29.40 6.20 20.42
N ILE A 4 28.88 6.69 21.55
CA ILE A 4 27.43 6.85 21.79
C ILE A 4 26.87 7.98 20.92
N ILE A 5 27.56 9.11 20.87
CA ILE A 5 27.19 10.25 20.02
C ILE A 5 27.22 9.84 18.55
N THR A 6 28.27 9.13 18.14
CA THR A 6 28.41 8.60 16.76
C THR A 6 27.27 7.67 16.41
N PHE A 7 26.89 6.76 17.33
CA PHE A 7 25.75 5.87 17.12
C PHE A 7 24.44 6.64 16.97
N GLY A 8 24.15 7.58 17.88
CA GLY A 8 22.94 8.39 17.83
C GLY A 8 22.82 9.19 16.52
N LEU A 9 23.91 9.84 16.09
CA LEU A 9 23.96 10.57 14.83
C LEU A 9 23.77 9.63 13.62
N PHE A 10 24.42 8.46 13.64
CA PHE A 10 24.31 7.47 12.58
C PHE A 10 22.89 6.87 12.48
N ALA A 11 22.26 6.57 13.61
CA ALA A 11 20.89 6.09 13.69
C ALA A 11 19.89 7.17 13.22
N TRP A 12 20.05 8.42 13.67
CA TRP A 12 19.22 9.53 13.23
C TRP A 12 19.32 9.76 11.72
N LEU A 13 20.54 9.76 11.17
CA LEU A 13 20.76 9.91 9.73
C LEU A 13 20.19 8.72 8.94
N THR A 14 20.14 7.54 9.55
CA THR A 14 19.49 6.35 8.97
C THR A 14 17.99 6.53 8.90
N LEU A 15 17.34 6.92 10.00
CA LEU A 15 15.89 7.16 10.07
C LEU A 15 15.46 8.29 9.14
N LYS A 16 16.17 9.42 9.15
CA LYS A 16 15.88 10.56 8.28
C LYS A 16 15.98 10.16 6.80
N GLY A 17 17.04 9.45 6.43
CA GLY A 17 17.23 8.98 5.06
C GLY A 17 16.15 8.02 4.60
N ASN A 18 15.59 7.19 5.49
CA ASN A 18 14.50 6.29 5.13
C ASN A 18 13.18 7.03 4.95
N ARG A 19 12.91 8.04 5.79
CA ARG A 19 11.71 8.89 5.67
C ARG A 19 11.70 9.69 4.36
N GLU A 20 12.84 10.27 3.96
CA GLU A 20 12.90 11.04 2.71
C GLU A 20 12.83 10.16 1.44
N LYS A 21 13.17 8.87 1.53
CA LYS A 21 13.04 7.92 0.41
C LYS A 21 11.63 7.36 0.24
N GLU A 22 10.80 7.44 1.25
CA GLU A 22 9.45 6.87 1.26
C GLU A 22 8.58 7.34 0.08
N PRO A 23 8.49 8.64 -0.29
CA PRO A 23 7.65 9.06 -1.42
C PRO A 23 8.09 8.47 -2.77
N PHE A 24 9.40 8.32 -3.00
CA PHE A 24 9.92 7.69 -4.22
C PHE A 24 9.59 6.20 -4.27
N ARG A 25 9.58 5.54 -3.11
CA ARG A 25 9.22 4.12 -2.99
C ARG A 25 7.73 3.90 -3.23
N ALA A 26 6.87 4.74 -2.66
CA ALA A 26 5.43 4.71 -2.90
C ALA A 26 5.13 4.91 -4.39
N LYS A 27 5.67 5.97 -5.01
CA LYS A 27 5.46 6.24 -6.44
C LYS A 27 5.95 5.12 -7.36
N ARG A 28 7.08 4.47 -7.02
CA ARG A 28 7.54 3.30 -7.77
C ARG A 28 6.58 2.11 -7.62
N GLN A 29 5.97 1.94 -6.45
CA GLN A 29 4.99 0.89 -6.21
C GLN A 29 3.73 1.09 -7.06
N ASP A 30 3.26 2.32 -7.19
CA ASP A 30 2.13 2.65 -8.07
C ASP A 30 2.40 2.27 -9.53
N PHE A 31 3.62 2.55 -10.03
CA PHE A 31 4.03 2.09 -11.36
C PHE A 31 4.08 0.56 -11.49
N TYR A 32 4.53 -0.16 -10.46
CA TYR A 32 4.52 -1.64 -10.47
C TYR A 32 3.10 -2.19 -10.53
N GLU A 33 2.16 -1.58 -9.82
CA GLU A 33 0.75 -1.97 -9.87
C GLU A 33 0.15 -1.70 -11.25
N GLU A 34 0.44 -0.53 -11.84
CA GLU A 34 -0.01 -0.21 -13.19
C GLU A 34 0.57 -1.17 -14.24
N GLU A 35 1.88 -1.44 -14.18
CA GLU A 35 2.55 -2.40 -15.07
C GLU A 35 1.94 -3.79 -14.95
N TRP A 36 1.72 -4.25 -13.71
CA TRP A 36 1.14 -5.56 -13.44
C TRP A 36 -0.28 -5.68 -13.98
N ASN A 37 -1.13 -4.68 -13.72
CA ASN A 37 -2.52 -4.66 -14.19
C ASN A 37 -2.58 -4.67 -15.73
N ARG A 38 -1.75 -3.87 -16.40
CA ARG A 38 -1.68 -3.85 -17.88
C ARG A 38 -1.09 -5.15 -18.45
N SER A 39 -0.12 -5.75 -17.77
CA SER A 39 0.48 -7.02 -18.18
C SER A 39 -0.56 -8.15 -18.13
N ILE A 40 -1.32 -8.25 -17.03
CA ILE A 40 -2.43 -9.21 -16.91
C ILE A 40 -3.45 -9.00 -18.02
N ALA A 41 -3.90 -7.77 -18.23
CA ALA A 41 -4.86 -7.45 -19.28
C ALA A 41 -4.35 -7.84 -20.68
N SER A 42 -3.05 -7.64 -20.94
CA SER A 42 -2.42 -8.01 -22.22
C SER A 42 -2.36 -9.52 -22.43
N VAL A 43 -2.10 -10.30 -21.37
CA VAL A 43 -2.11 -11.77 -21.42
C VAL A 43 -3.54 -12.29 -21.63
N GLN A 44 -4.52 -11.73 -20.93
CA GLN A 44 -5.93 -12.10 -21.07
C GLN A 44 -6.49 -11.79 -22.47
N SER A 45 -5.98 -10.74 -23.12
CA SER A 45 -6.44 -10.28 -24.44
C SER A 45 -5.46 -10.61 -25.58
N ILE A 46 -4.56 -11.59 -25.39
CA ILE A 46 -3.47 -11.85 -26.33
C ILE A 46 -3.94 -12.16 -27.75
N GLU A 47 -5.02 -12.95 -27.90
CA GLU A 47 -5.60 -13.27 -29.20
C GLU A 47 -6.14 -12.01 -29.89
N THR A 48 -6.89 -11.18 -29.17
CA THR A 48 -7.43 -9.92 -29.66
C THR A 48 -6.31 -8.98 -30.13
N ASN A 49 -5.24 -8.84 -29.33
CA ASN A 49 -4.11 -7.99 -29.65
C ASN A 49 -3.36 -8.46 -30.91
N LEU A 50 -3.26 -9.77 -31.10
CA LEU A 50 -2.67 -10.38 -32.31
C LEU A 50 -3.55 -10.12 -33.54
N MET A 51 -4.87 -10.32 -33.44
CA MET A 51 -5.81 -10.12 -34.54
C MET A 51 -5.85 -8.65 -35.02
N PHE A 52 -5.73 -7.70 -34.09
CA PHE A 52 -5.71 -6.27 -34.41
C PHE A 52 -4.31 -5.68 -34.64
N GLY A 53 -3.25 -6.50 -34.57
CA GLY A 53 -1.87 -6.04 -34.79
C GLY A 53 -1.40 -4.94 -33.83
N GLN A 54 -1.90 -4.93 -32.58
CA GLN A 54 -1.66 -3.84 -31.61
C GLN A 54 -0.36 -3.99 -30.80
N GLN A 55 0.51 -4.93 -31.16
CA GLN A 55 1.68 -5.34 -30.38
C GLN A 55 2.65 -4.18 -30.13
N ASP A 56 2.97 -3.39 -31.15
CA ASP A 56 3.91 -2.26 -31.03
C ASP A 56 3.42 -1.18 -30.08
N ARG A 57 2.10 -0.90 -30.10
CA ARG A 57 1.48 0.06 -29.17
C ARG A 57 1.60 -0.42 -27.73
N LEU A 58 1.30 -1.70 -27.48
CA LEU A 58 1.37 -2.29 -26.14
C LEU A 58 2.80 -2.34 -25.61
N LEU A 59 3.76 -2.72 -26.45
CA LEU A 59 5.18 -2.72 -26.09
C LEU A 59 5.68 -1.31 -25.78
N LYS A 60 5.24 -0.31 -26.54
CA LYS A 60 5.56 1.09 -26.27
C LYS A 60 4.97 1.56 -24.94
N ASP A 61 3.67 1.34 -24.72
CA ASP A 61 3.00 1.68 -23.45
C ASP A 61 3.71 1.02 -22.25
N GLN A 62 4.11 -0.25 -22.39
CA GLN A 62 4.86 -0.95 -21.35
C GLN A 62 6.25 -0.36 -21.13
N SER A 63 6.96 0.01 -22.20
CA SER A 63 8.28 0.65 -22.10
C SER A 63 8.22 2.00 -21.39
N GLU A 64 7.18 2.80 -21.62
CA GLU A 64 7.01 4.11 -20.98
C GLU A 64 6.79 3.97 -19.47
N ILE A 65 6.00 2.98 -19.04
CA ILE A 65 5.81 2.66 -17.62
C ILE A 65 7.13 2.18 -17.00
N HIS A 66 7.83 1.28 -17.71
CA HIS A 66 9.12 0.75 -17.27
C HIS A 66 10.18 1.84 -17.09
N ASP A 67 10.24 2.81 -18.01
CA ASP A 67 11.11 3.98 -17.90
C ASP A 67 10.76 4.86 -16.69
N GLY A 68 9.46 4.96 -16.36
CA GLY A 68 8.99 5.59 -15.12
C GLY A 68 9.53 4.91 -13.86
N ILE A 69 9.49 3.57 -13.81
CA ILE A 69 10.04 2.75 -12.71
C ILE A 69 11.54 3.00 -12.57
N ILE A 70 12.29 2.94 -13.66
CA ILE A 70 13.74 3.18 -13.67
C ILE A 70 14.03 4.61 -13.20
N GLY A 71 13.28 5.60 -13.69
CA GLY A 71 13.46 7.01 -13.34
C GLY A 71 13.31 7.27 -11.85
N GLU A 72 12.23 6.76 -11.23
CA GLU A 72 12.01 6.91 -9.79
C GLU A 72 12.99 6.07 -8.96
N ALA A 73 13.35 4.86 -9.42
CA ALA A 73 14.38 4.04 -8.78
C ALA A 73 15.76 4.72 -8.77
N LEU A 74 16.14 5.38 -9.87
CA LEU A 74 17.38 6.14 -9.95
C LEU A 74 17.37 7.36 -9.02
N LYS A 75 16.24 8.05 -8.85
CA LYS A 75 16.11 9.15 -7.88
C LYS A 75 16.27 8.65 -6.44
N GLU A 76 15.60 7.56 -6.08
CA GLU A 76 15.73 6.92 -4.77
C GLU A 76 17.19 6.49 -4.50
N HIS A 77 17.79 5.79 -5.47
CA HIS A 77 19.16 5.30 -5.35
C HIS A 77 20.17 6.45 -5.29
N ARG A 78 19.95 7.52 -6.07
CA ARG A 78 20.81 8.71 -6.06
C ARG A 78 20.78 9.37 -4.68
N LEU A 79 19.59 9.59 -4.12
CA LEU A 79 19.44 10.14 -2.77
C LEU A 79 20.08 9.22 -1.71
N GLY A 80 19.81 7.92 -1.82
CA GLY A 80 20.29 6.92 -0.86
C GLY A 80 21.80 6.74 -0.84
N VAL A 81 22.41 6.56 -2.01
CA VAL A 81 23.84 6.27 -2.12
C VAL A 81 24.69 7.52 -2.05
N PHE A 82 24.36 8.57 -2.81
CA PHE A 82 25.25 9.73 -2.90
C PHE A 82 25.16 10.65 -1.68
N ILE A 83 23.99 10.77 -1.07
CA ILE A 83 23.81 11.65 0.09
C ILE A 83 23.94 10.82 1.37
N TYR A 84 22.94 10.00 1.68
CA TYR A 84 22.83 9.36 2.97
C TYR A 84 23.97 8.38 3.26
N ASN A 85 24.24 7.43 2.35
CA ASN A 85 25.29 6.45 2.55
C ASN A 85 26.68 7.12 2.64
N ARG A 86 26.93 8.15 1.83
CA ARG A 86 28.19 8.91 1.89
C ARG A 86 28.37 9.61 3.24
N TRP A 87 27.32 10.24 3.76
CA TRP A 87 27.35 10.89 5.08
C TRP A 87 27.53 9.86 6.21
N ARG A 88 26.84 8.72 6.16
CA ARG A 88 27.02 7.59 7.11
C ARG A 88 28.49 7.16 7.17
N ILE A 89 29.14 6.96 6.01
CA ILE A 89 30.57 6.60 5.92
C ILE A 89 31.47 7.70 6.49
N ARG A 90 31.21 8.97 6.16
CA ARG A 90 32.00 10.11 6.66
C ARG A 90 31.95 10.21 8.18
N ILE A 91 30.78 10.08 8.78
CA ILE A 91 30.59 10.10 10.25
C ILE A 91 31.45 9.03 10.91
N LEU A 92 31.36 7.77 10.45
CA LEU A 92 32.15 6.68 11.03
C LEU A 92 33.66 6.86 10.81
N THR A 93 34.06 7.37 9.64
CA THR A 93 35.48 7.61 9.33
C THR A 93 36.06 8.71 10.21
N VAL A 94 35.32 9.81 10.42
CA VAL A 94 35.72 10.91 11.31
C VAL A 94 35.79 10.40 12.75
N ALA A 95 34.79 9.65 13.22
CA ALA A 95 34.80 9.06 14.55
C ALA A 95 36.02 8.14 14.75
N ARG A 96 36.34 7.28 13.78
CA ARG A 96 37.53 6.41 13.82
C ARG A 96 38.82 7.23 13.94
N ARG A 97 38.97 8.29 13.16
CA ARG A 97 40.15 9.19 13.20
C ARG A 97 40.26 9.90 14.56
N MET A 98 39.17 10.45 15.07
CA MET A 98 39.15 11.13 16.37
C MET A 98 39.54 10.18 17.51
N ILE A 99 38.99 8.96 17.52
CA ILE A 99 39.31 7.96 18.53
C ILE A 99 40.79 7.55 18.47
N LEU A 100 41.34 7.36 17.26
CA LEU A 100 42.76 7.06 17.07
C LEU A 100 43.67 8.17 17.62
N VAL A 101 43.35 9.44 17.34
CA VAL A 101 44.12 10.58 17.87
C VAL A 101 44.10 10.59 19.40
N ILE A 102 42.95 10.33 20.02
CA ILE A 102 42.81 10.28 21.49
C ILE A 102 43.67 9.15 22.09
N TRP A 103 43.68 7.96 21.47
CA TRP A 103 44.51 6.86 21.95
C TRP A 103 46.00 7.13 21.83
N ILE A 104 46.43 7.79 20.75
CA ILE A 104 47.84 8.19 20.59
C ILE A 104 48.24 9.17 21.71
N LEU A 105 47.40 10.17 22.01
CA LEU A 105 47.65 11.10 23.12
C LEU A 105 47.71 10.36 24.47
N GLN A 106 46.80 9.41 24.72
CA GLN A 106 46.80 8.62 25.96
C GLN A 106 48.03 7.69 26.10
N LEU A 107 48.54 7.18 24.97
CA LEU A 107 49.79 6.40 24.92
C LEU A 107 50.98 7.29 25.29
N LEU A 108 51.06 8.51 24.75
CA LEU A 108 52.12 9.47 25.06
C LEU A 108 52.12 9.91 26.53
N HIS A 109 50.94 10.03 27.14
CA HIS A 109 50.78 10.35 28.57
C HIS A 109 51.02 9.14 29.49
N GLY A 110 51.31 7.95 28.96
CA GLY A 110 51.58 6.73 29.73
C GLY A 110 50.34 6.07 30.36
N SER A 111 49.14 6.56 30.06
CA SER A 111 47.87 6.00 30.56
C SER A 111 47.43 4.70 29.87
N LEU A 112 47.97 4.41 28.68
CA LEU A 112 47.69 3.21 27.88
C LEU A 112 48.99 2.54 27.46
N THR A 113 48.98 1.20 27.36
CA THR A 113 50.06 0.41 26.77
C THR A 113 49.78 0.10 25.30
N VAL A 114 50.82 -0.23 24.53
CA VAL A 114 50.66 -0.62 23.11
C VAL A 114 49.71 -1.82 22.95
N ALA A 115 49.83 -2.82 23.83
CA ALA A 115 48.94 -3.99 23.80
C ALA A 115 47.46 -3.60 24.02
N SER A 116 47.20 -2.72 24.99
CA SER A 116 45.84 -2.23 25.24
C SER A 116 45.28 -1.43 24.05
N LEU A 117 46.10 -0.64 23.36
CA LEU A 117 45.69 0.11 22.16
C LEU A 117 45.24 -0.84 21.05
N ILE A 118 46.01 -1.90 20.77
CA ILE A 118 45.62 -2.91 19.77
C ILE A 118 44.30 -3.56 20.16
N PHE A 119 44.15 -3.98 21.41
CA PHE A 119 42.92 -4.60 21.91
C PHE A 119 41.68 -3.70 21.74
N VAL A 120 41.78 -2.44 22.19
CA VAL A 120 40.65 -1.50 22.10
C VAL A 120 40.36 -1.13 20.63
N SER A 121 41.37 -1.09 19.75
CA SER A 121 41.16 -0.85 18.31
C SER A 121 40.30 -1.92 17.65
N VAL A 122 40.54 -3.20 17.99
CA VAL A 122 39.72 -4.32 17.50
C VAL A 122 38.30 -4.26 18.05
N LEU A 123 38.14 -3.90 19.33
CA LEU A 123 36.81 -3.74 19.93
C LEU A 123 35.99 -2.63 19.27
N VAL A 124 36.60 -1.47 18.98
CA VAL A 124 35.91 -0.37 18.29
C VAL A 124 35.56 -0.74 16.86
N GLU A 125 36.42 -1.47 16.14
CA GLU A 125 36.11 -1.90 14.79
C GLU A 125 34.93 -2.89 14.76
N ARG A 126 34.89 -3.82 15.73
CA ARG A 126 33.73 -4.70 15.94
C ARG A 126 32.46 -3.91 16.25
N LEU A 127 32.56 -2.86 17.06
CA LEU A 127 31.44 -1.98 17.39
C LEU A 127 30.89 -1.27 16.13
N PHE A 128 31.76 -0.68 15.30
CA PHE A 128 31.35 -0.02 14.06
C PHE A 128 30.76 -0.98 13.03
N SER A 129 31.27 -2.22 12.97
CA SER A 129 30.66 -3.29 12.15
C SER A 129 29.22 -3.57 12.59
N SER A 130 28.96 -3.60 13.90
CA SER A 130 27.61 -3.77 14.45
C SER A 130 26.68 -2.60 14.13
N PHE A 131 27.18 -1.36 14.02
CA PHE A 131 26.35 -0.22 13.62
C PHE A 131 25.79 -0.39 12.22
N TRP A 132 26.60 -0.89 11.27
CA TRP A 132 26.12 -1.22 9.93
C TRP A 132 25.08 -2.33 9.92
N ARG A 133 25.19 -3.33 10.80
CA ARG A 133 24.18 -4.38 10.94
C ARG A 133 22.85 -3.79 11.40
N PHE A 134 22.88 -2.89 12.38
CA PHE A 134 21.68 -2.23 12.88
C PHE A 134 21.04 -1.31 11.84
N ALA A 135 21.84 -0.51 11.11
CA ALA A 135 21.29 0.30 10.02
C ALA A 135 20.64 -0.55 8.93
N ARG A 136 21.24 -1.68 8.54
CA ARG A 136 20.61 -2.60 7.57
C ARG A 136 19.29 -3.17 8.08
N LEU A 137 19.18 -3.46 9.38
CA LEU A 137 17.93 -3.90 9.99
C LEU A 137 16.85 -2.82 9.90
N LEU A 138 17.20 -1.58 10.25
CA LEU A 138 16.29 -0.43 10.12
C LEU A 138 15.88 -0.16 8.67
N ASP A 139 16.84 -0.23 7.73
CA ASP A 139 16.58 -0.06 6.30
C ASP A 139 15.60 -1.12 5.79
N ARG A 140 15.74 -2.39 6.20
CA ARG A 140 14.80 -3.48 5.86
C ARG A 140 13.42 -3.30 6.50
N ALA A 141 13.38 -2.94 7.78
CA ALA A 141 12.11 -2.68 8.46
C ALA A 141 11.33 -1.55 7.77
N ALA A 142 12.02 -0.48 7.38
CA ALA A 142 11.42 0.63 6.65
C ALA A 142 11.04 0.26 5.20
N GLN A 143 11.70 -0.70 4.56
CA GLN A 143 11.31 -1.19 3.23
C GLN A 143 10.01 -1.99 3.29
N ASN A 144 9.83 -2.81 4.32
CA ASN A 144 8.67 -3.68 4.46
C ASN A 144 7.46 -2.99 5.12
N SER A 145 7.64 -1.77 5.67
CA SER A 145 6.56 -1.08 6.38
C SER A 145 5.38 -0.71 5.48
N GLU A 146 5.61 -0.49 4.18
CA GLU A 146 4.53 -0.12 3.23
C GLU A 146 3.51 -1.26 3.08
N GLY A 147 3.96 -2.50 2.88
CA GLY A 147 3.07 -3.64 2.79
C GLY A 147 2.31 -3.91 4.09
N ALA A 148 2.96 -3.71 5.24
CA ALA A 148 2.30 -3.82 6.54
C ALA A 148 1.24 -2.73 6.76
N LYS A 149 1.52 -1.49 6.33
CA LYS A 149 0.58 -0.38 6.40
C LYS A 149 -0.67 -0.66 5.57
N ARG A 150 -0.51 -1.06 4.30
CA ARG A 150 -1.64 -1.40 3.42
C ARG A 150 -2.51 -2.53 3.95
N LEU A 151 -1.89 -3.56 4.55
CA LEU A 151 -2.64 -4.64 5.21
C LEU A 151 -3.39 -4.12 6.44
N ALA A 152 -2.78 -3.24 7.23
CA ALA A 152 -3.44 -2.62 8.37
C ALA A 152 -4.60 -1.72 7.93
N ASP A 153 -4.42 -0.94 6.86
CA ASP A 153 -5.46 -0.10 6.26
C ASP A 153 -6.65 -0.98 5.82
N LEU A 154 -6.39 -2.09 5.11
CA LEU A 154 -7.41 -3.06 4.69
C LEU A 154 -8.16 -3.72 5.87
N LEU A 155 -7.44 -4.04 6.95
CA LEU A 155 -8.06 -4.60 8.16
C LEU A 155 -8.86 -3.57 8.96
N SER A 156 -8.59 -2.27 8.75
CA SER A 156 -9.28 -1.17 9.40
C SER A 156 -10.46 -0.63 8.60
N GLU A 157 -10.62 -1.09 7.35
CA GLU A 157 -11.76 -0.77 6.50
C GLU A 157 -13.05 -1.20 7.22
N GLU A 158 -13.99 -0.27 7.39
CA GLU A 158 -15.24 -0.57 8.08
C GLU A 158 -16.03 -1.61 7.28
N GLU A 159 -16.34 -2.74 7.92
CA GLU A 159 -17.26 -3.70 7.33
C GLU A 159 -18.60 -3.00 7.07
N PRO A 160 -19.20 -3.19 5.88
CA PRO A 160 -20.57 -2.80 5.62
C PRO A 160 -21.47 -3.20 6.78
N ALA A 161 -22.09 -2.22 7.45
CA ALA A 161 -23.04 -2.52 8.53
C ALA A 161 -24.15 -3.43 7.99
N GLU A 162 -24.09 -4.73 8.34
CA GLU A 162 -25.19 -5.66 8.14
C GLU A 162 -26.35 -5.22 9.05
N THR A 163 -27.17 -4.32 8.54
CA THR A 163 -28.38 -3.88 9.24
C THR A 163 -29.47 -4.92 8.95
N GLY A 164 -29.35 -6.09 9.57
CA GLY A 164 -30.31 -7.17 9.42
C GLY A 164 -30.34 -8.05 10.66
N SER A 165 -31.46 -8.09 11.36
CA SER A 165 -31.74 -9.17 12.31
C SER A 165 -32.02 -10.44 11.51
N VAL A 166 -31.37 -11.57 11.82
CA VAL A 166 -31.77 -12.87 11.28
C VAL A 166 -33.21 -13.14 11.72
N GLN A 167 -34.16 -13.08 10.78
CA GLN A 167 -35.55 -13.40 11.04
C GLN A 167 -35.83 -14.84 10.63
N ILE A 168 -36.64 -15.53 11.45
CA ILE A 168 -37.11 -16.88 11.13
C ILE A 168 -38.07 -16.75 9.94
N ILE A 169 -37.67 -17.34 8.81
CA ILE A 169 -38.47 -17.36 7.59
C ILE A 169 -39.61 -18.38 7.81
N PRO A 170 -40.89 -17.99 7.66
CA PRO A 170 -42.01 -18.90 7.84
C PRO A 170 -42.08 -19.92 6.70
N ASP A 171 -42.51 -21.14 7.00
CA ASP A 171 -42.60 -22.27 6.07
C ASP A 171 -43.87 -22.19 5.18
N LYS A 172 -44.05 -21.04 4.52
CA LYS A 172 -45.18 -20.73 3.61
C LYS A 172 -44.65 -20.22 2.27
N PRO A 173 -45.45 -20.26 1.19
CA PRO A 173 -45.10 -19.58 -0.05
C PRO A 173 -44.92 -18.08 0.21
N LEU A 174 -43.77 -17.53 -0.19
CA LEU A 174 -43.38 -16.14 0.05
C LEU A 174 -43.40 -15.34 -1.25
N GLY A 175 -43.90 -14.11 -1.16
CA GLY A 175 -43.76 -13.12 -2.21
C GLY A 175 -42.47 -12.31 -2.05
N ILE A 176 -42.02 -11.68 -3.13
CA ILE A 176 -40.89 -10.74 -3.10
C ILE A 176 -41.45 -9.35 -3.40
N SER A 177 -41.31 -8.41 -2.46
CA SER A 177 -41.64 -7.00 -2.65
C SER A 177 -40.37 -6.16 -2.52
N ILE A 178 -40.03 -5.49 -3.62
CA ILE A 178 -38.92 -4.53 -3.72
C ILE A 178 -39.57 -3.15 -3.87
N GLN A 179 -39.22 -2.19 -3.01
CA GLN A 179 -39.86 -0.87 -2.99
C GLN A 179 -38.85 0.25 -2.91
N ASP A 180 -39.04 1.28 -3.73
CA ASP A 180 -38.26 2.53 -3.73
C ASP A 180 -36.74 2.28 -3.66
N VAL A 181 -36.23 1.35 -4.48
CA VAL A 181 -34.82 0.95 -4.46
C VAL A 181 -33.96 1.82 -5.37
N CYS A 182 -32.91 2.38 -4.76
CA CYS A 182 -31.85 3.11 -5.42
C CYS A 182 -30.52 2.35 -5.27
N PHE A 183 -29.72 2.29 -6.33
CA PHE A 183 -28.42 1.62 -6.35
C PHE A 183 -27.40 2.38 -7.17
N ALA A 184 -26.17 2.46 -6.67
CA ALA A 184 -24.99 2.97 -7.39
C ALA A 184 -23.82 2.01 -7.13
N TYR A 185 -22.94 1.86 -8.12
CA TYR A 185 -21.79 0.96 -8.03
C TYR A 185 -20.65 1.53 -7.17
N GLU A 186 -20.45 2.84 -7.25
CA GLU A 186 -19.37 3.55 -6.58
C GLU A 186 -19.95 4.67 -5.72
N GLY A 187 -19.47 4.76 -4.48
CA GLY A 187 -19.84 5.85 -3.56
C GLY A 187 -21.30 5.85 -3.10
N ASP A 188 -21.74 7.02 -2.63
CA ASP A 188 -23.11 7.28 -2.27
C ASP A 188 -23.97 7.48 -3.53
N TYR A 189 -25.25 7.10 -3.46
CA TYR A 189 -26.17 7.26 -4.58
C TYR A 189 -26.33 8.73 -4.99
N SER A 190 -26.14 9.00 -6.29
CA SER A 190 -26.49 10.27 -6.93
C SER A 190 -27.52 10.04 -8.05
N ALA A 191 -28.31 11.07 -8.38
CA ALA A 191 -29.30 10.96 -9.45
C ALA A 191 -28.68 10.83 -10.85
N GLU A 192 -27.42 11.24 -11.01
CA GLU A 192 -26.70 11.22 -12.29
C GLU A 192 -25.90 9.92 -12.49
N GLU A 193 -25.38 9.32 -11.41
CA GLU A 193 -24.51 8.13 -11.45
C GLU A 193 -25.18 6.87 -10.91
N GLY A 194 -26.44 6.98 -10.47
CA GLY A 194 -27.23 5.83 -10.03
C GLY A 194 -27.49 4.84 -11.18
N ALA A 195 -27.37 3.56 -10.89
CA ALA A 195 -27.69 2.47 -11.81
C ALA A 195 -29.17 2.03 -11.71
N LEU A 196 -29.78 2.17 -10.53
CA LEU A 196 -31.22 1.98 -10.32
C LEU A 196 -31.80 3.20 -9.62
N HIS A 197 -32.96 3.65 -10.10
CA HIS A 197 -33.68 4.80 -9.56
C HIS A 197 -35.13 4.40 -9.26
N ASP A 198 -35.56 4.62 -8.01
CA ASP A 198 -36.94 4.42 -7.55
C ASP A 198 -37.55 3.07 -8.00
N PHE A 199 -36.74 2.01 -8.05
CA PHE A 199 -37.16 0.71 -8.58
C PHE A 199 -38.08 0.00 -7.59
N SER A 200 -39.28 -0.36 -8.07
CA SER A 200 -40.26 -1.11 -7.30
C SER A 200 -40.78 -2.30 -8.11
N LEU A 201 -40.83 -3.48 -7.49
CA LEU A 201 -41.27 -4.73 -8.11
C LEU A 201 -41.92 -5.63 -7.07
N ASP A 202 -43.11 -6.11 -7.36
CA ASP A 202 -43.83 -7.09 -6.55
C ASP A 202 -43.99 -8.41 -7.34
N ILE A 203 -43.63 -9.52 -6.71
CA ILE A 203 -43.73 -10.88 -7.25
C ILE A 203 -44.54 -11.72 -6.26
N GLU A 204 -45.66 -12.27 -6.73
CA GLU A 204 -46.53 -13.12 -5.92
C GLU A 204 -45.94 -14.52 -5.70
N PRO A 205 -46.31 -15.23 -4.62
CA PRO A 205 -45.84 -16.59 -4.39
C PRO A 205 -46.19 -17.53 -5.55
N GLY A 206 -45.17 -18.19 -6.12
CA GLY A 206 -45.34 -19.12 -7.24
C GLY A 206 -45.37 -18.46 -8.63
N GLN A 207 -45.26 -17.13 -8.72
CA GLN A 207 -45.16 -16.41 -10.00
C GLN A 207 -43.75 -16.53 -10.59
N VAL A 208 -43.65 -16.72 -11.91
CA VAL A 208 -42.38 -16.69 -12.64
C VAL A 208 -42.31 -15.38 -13.42
N THR A 209 -41.40 -14.49 -13.00
CA THR A 209 -41.15 -13.20 -13.66
C THR A 209 -39.83 -13.26 -14.42
N ALA A 210 -39.86 -12.93 -15.71
CA ALA A 210 -38.66 -12.85 -16.54
C ALA A 210 -38.09 -11.42 -16.50
N VAL A 211 -36.82 -11.30 -16.08
CA VAL A 211 -36.07 -10.04 -16.15
C VAL A 211 -35.13 -10.12 -17.35
N TYR A 212 -35.26 -9.19 -18.29
CA TYR A 212 -34.39 -9.12 -19.46
C TYR A 212 -33.66 -7.76 -19.50
N PRO A 213 -32.32 -7.74 -19.43
CA PRO A 213 -31.56 -6.51 -19.61
C PRO A 213 -31.52 -6.13 -21.09
N GLN A 214 -31.83 -4.87 -21.44
CA GLN A 214 -31.66 -4.36 -22.80
C GLN A 214 -30.19 -4.31 -23.22
N ASN A 215 -29.29 -3.99 -22.29
CA ASN A 215 -27.85 -4.03 -22.47
C ASN A 215 -27.25 -4.82 -21.30
N CYS A 216 -26.72 -6.01 -21.58
CA CYS A 216 -26.16 -6.88 -20.55
C CYS A 216 -24.74 -6.40 -20.16
N HIS A 217 -24.66 -5.34 -19.37
CA HIS A 217 -23.50 -5.03 -18.53
C HIS A 217 -23.60 -5.83 -17.21
N PRO A 218 -22.56 -5.91 -16.36
CA PRO A 218 -22.60 -6.58 -15.05
C PRO A 218 -23.68 -6.05 -14.06
N ALA A 219 -24.58 -5.15 -14.49
CA ALA A 219 -25.88 -4.78 -13.91
C ALA A 219 -26.70 -5.94 -13.34
N CYS A 220 -26.62 -7.13 -13.94
CA CYS A 220 -27.35 -8.30 -13.44
C CYS A 220 -26.71 -8.99 -12.22
N GLN A 221 -25.51 -8.59 -11.78
CA GLN A 221 -24.89 -9.11 -10.57
C GLN A 221 -25.35 -8.26 -9.36
N MET A 222 -26.61 -8.45 -8.94
CA MET A 222 -27.18 -7.83 -7.73
C MET A 222 -26.42 -8.31 -6.48
N SER A 223 -25.39 -7.58 -6.10
CA SER A 223 -24.63 -7.77 -4.86
C SER A 223 -25.28 -6.96 -3.73
N LYS A 224 -26.10 -7.63 -2.93
CA LYS A 224 -26.54 -7.41 -1.52
C LYS A 224 -26.77 -6.01 -0.91
N ARG A 225 -26.47 -4.88 -1.55
CA ARG A 225 -26.69 -3.53 -1.01
C ARG A 225 -27.77 -2.81 -1.80
N PHE A 226 -28.97 -2.76 -1.24
CA PHE A 226 -30.04 -1.89 -1.72
C PHE A 226 -30.23 -0.74 -0.74
N HIS A 227 -30.27 0.48 -1.25
CA HIS A 227 -30.62 1.66 -0.46
C HIS A 227 -32.06 2.05 -0.76
N SER A 228 -32.84 2.33 0.28
CA SER A 228 -34.13 3.00 0.08
C SER A 228 -33.87 4.46 -0.33
N CYS A 229 -34.45 4.89 -1.45
CA CYS A 229 -34.35 6.27 -1.94
C CYS A 229 -34.83 7.31 -0.88
N ARG A 230 -35.67 6.90 0.09
CA ARG A 230 -36.22 7.78 1.15
C ARG A 230 -35.19 8.27 2.17
N ARG A 231 -34.00 7.66 2.30
CA ARG A 231 -32.98 8.10 3.28
C ARG A 231 -32.53 9.56 3.07
N HIS A 232 -32.67 10.11 1.87
CA HIS A 232 -32.30 11.50 1.60
C HIS A 232 -33.40 12.54 1.90
N ARG A 233 -34.65 12.13 2.18
CA ARG A 233 -35.75 13.11 2.31
C ARG A 233 -36.43 13.19 3.67
N HIS A 234 -36.45 12.16 4.51
CA HIS A 234 -36.85 12.28 5.93
C HIS A 234 -36.60 10.95 6.66
N GLN A 235 -36.18 11.04 7.92
CA GLN A 235 -36.01 9.90 8.84
C GLN A 235 -37.28 9.02 8.88
N ARG A 236 -37.19 7.79 8.35
CA ARG A 236 -37.89 6.57 8.80
C ARG A 236 -37.42 5.36 7.96
N LEU A 237 -36.92 4.32 8.63
CA LEU A 237 -36.44 3.07 8.05
C LEU A 237 -37.62 2.27 7.48
N GLY A 238 -37.70 2.12 6.15
CA GLY A 238 -38.59 1.19 5.46
C GLY A 238 -37.85 -0.10 5.16
N TRP A 239 -38.42 -1.23 5.59
CA TRP A 239 -37.83 -2.56 5.49
C TRP A 239 -38.33 -3.25 4.22
N ALA A 240 -37.47 -4.03 3.57
CA ALA A 240 -37.90 -5.11 2.69
C ALA A 240 -38.65 -6.13 3.56
N SER A 241 -39.98 -6.13 3.48
CA SER A 241 -40.81 -7.09 4.18
C SER A 241 -41.04 -8.29 3.26
N ILE A 242 -40.56 -9.45 3.70
CA ILE A 242 -40.94 -10.74 3.16
C ILE A 242 -42.36 -11.02 3.67
N ALA A 243 -43.36 -11.05 2.78
CA ALA A 243 -44.75 -11.36 3.10
C ALA A 243 -45.12 -12.77 2.66
#